data_AF-A0A7V7BBY3-F1
#
_entry.id   AF-A0A7V7BBY3-F1
#
_cell.length_a   1.000
_cell.length_b   1.000
_cell.length_c   1.000
_cell.angle_alpha   90.00
_cell.angle_beta   90.00
_cell.angle_gamma   90.00
#
_symmetry.space_group_name_H-M   'P 1'
#
loop_
_entity.id
_entity.type
_entity.pdbx_description
1 polymer ?
#
loop_
_entity_poly.entity_id
_entity_poly.type
_entity_poly.pdbx_seq_one_letter_code
_entity_poly.pdbx_strand_id
1 'polypeptide(L)'
;MSAFSYHGNYFQLLKNGVKASISHKAKITVLDSSKTGIRALYDGQVYETQRLKERPKVESPRKVKCYDDKKTKVSPSPEHPWRISTKEKARLYYEETDSQILEMLDQLFNSTRAWA
;
A
#
# COMPACT_ATOMS: atom_id res chain seq x y z
N MET A 1 -0.61 -13.99 -17.47
CA MET A 1 0.61 -14.82 -17.64
C MET A 1 1.10 -15.22 -16.27
N SER A 2 1.40 -16.50 -16.04
CA SER A 2 1.95 -16.95 -14.76
C SER A 2 3.47 -17.12 -14.86
N ALA A 3 4.16 -16.32 -14.07
CA ALA A 3 5.62 -16.26 -14.02
C ALA A 3 6.07 -15.91 -12.60
N PHE A 4 7.28 -16.31 -12.24
CA PHE A 4 7.89 -16.02 -10.95
C PHE A 4 9.36 -15.61 -11.14
N SER A 5 9.94 -15.01 -10.11
CA SER A 5 11.36 -14.66 -10.08
C SER A 5 12.11 -15.51 -9.05
N TYR A 6 13.29 -16.00 -9.41
CA TYR A 6 14.15 -16.80 -8.55
C TYR A 6 15.63 -16.49 -8.86
N HIS A 7 16.44 -16.19 -7.84
CA HIS A 7 17.85 -15.80 -7.98
C HIS A 7 18.12 -14.73 -9.05
N GLY A 8 17.30 -13.67 -9.08
CA GLY A 8 17.43 -12.57 -10.06
C GLY A 8 17.04 -12.94 -11.50
N ASN A 9 16.60 -14.16 -11.75
CA ASN A 9 16.10 -14.63 -13.05
C ASN A 9 14.58 -14.73 -13.03
N TYR A 10 13.98 -14.58 -14.21
CA TYR A 10 12.53 -14.67 -14.40
C TYR A 10 12.18 -15.97 -15.13
N PHE A 11 11.17 -16.67 -14.63
CA PHE A 11 10.75 -17.97 -15.13
C PHE A 11 9.26 -17.94 -15.44
N GLN A 12 8.92 -18.37 -16.65
CA GLN A 12 7.55 -18.59 -17.07
C GLN A 12 7.16 -20.04 -16.85
N LEU A 13 5.93 -20.26 -16.37
CA LEU A 13 5.40 -21.59 -16.10
C LEU A 13 4.73 -22.17 -17.34
N LEU A 14 5.09 -23.40 -17.67
CA LEU A 14 4.58 -24.17 -18.80
C LEU A 14 3.95 -25.47 -18.31
N LYS A 15 2.79 -25.79 -18.86
CA LYS A 15 2.13 -27.09 -18.74
C LYS A 15 2.02 -27.69 -20.14
N ASN A 16 2.76 -28.77 -20.41
CA ASN A 16 2.78 -29.45 -21.71
C ASN A 16 3.06 -28.48 -22.88
N GLY A 17 4.03 -27.58 -22.73
CA GLY A 17 4.40 -26.58 -23.74
C GLY A 17 3.45 -25.37 -23.85
N VAL A 18 2.31 -25.38 -23.15
CA VAL A 18 1.38 -24.25 -23.12
C VAL A 18 1.60 -23.40 -21.86
N LYS A 19 1.47 -22.08 -21.98
CA LYS A 19 1.58 -21.14 -20.86
C LYS A 19 0.57 -21.50 -19.77
N ALA A 20 1.06 -21.85 -18.59
CA ALA A 20 0.20 -22.19 -17.46
C ALA A 20 -0.55 -20.94 -16.98
N SER A 21 -1.82 -21.14 -16.62
CA SER A 21 -2.63 -20.14 -15.92
C SER A 21 -2.73 -20.54 -14.45
N ILE A 22 -2.19 -19.70 -13.59
CA ILE A 22 -2.13 -19.88 -12.13
C ILE A 22 -2.77 -18.66 -11.49
N SER A 23 -3.50 -18.89 -10.41
CA SER A 23 -4.15 -17.86 -9.61
C SER A 23 -3.16 -16.78 -9.15
N HIS A 24 -3.64 -15.54 -9.11
CA HIS A 24 -2.86 -14.44 -8.55
C HIS A 24 -2.51 -14.72 -7.08
N LYS A 25 -1.28 -14.37 -6.68
CA LYS A 25 -0.75 -14.60 -5.32
C LYS A 25 -0.75 -16.07 -4.86
N ALA A 26 -0.73 -17.01 -5.80
CA ALA A 26 -0.52 -18.42 -5.51
C ALA A 26 0.81 -18.68 -4.79
N LYS A 27 0.80 -19.63 -3.85
CA LYS A 27 2.01 -20.19 -3.26
C LYS A 27 2.62 -21.18 -4.24
N ILE A 28 3.87 -20.94 -4.65
CA ILE A 28 4.61 -21.78 -5.59
C ILE A 28 5.87 -22.26 -4.88
N THR A 29 6.15 -23.56 -4.96
CA THR A 29 7.40 -24.14 -4.45
C THR A 29 8.36 -24.33 -5.61
N VAL A 30 9.55 -23.71 -5.52
CA VAL A 30 10.58 -23.85 -6.55
C VAL A 30 11.39 -25.12 -6.28
N LEU A 31 11.50 -25.97 -7.30
CA LEU A 31 12.31 -27.18 -7.28
C LEU A 31 13.60 -26.90 -8.07
N ASP A 32 14.71 -26.81 -7.35
CA ASP A 32 16.03 -26.59 -7.94
C ASP A 32 16.82 -27.90 -7.94
N SER A 33 17.20 -28.38 -9.12
CA SER A 33 17.94 -29.63 -9.28
C SER A 33 19.01 -29.50 -10.35
N SER A 34 20.19 -30.06 -10.11
CA SER A 34 21.32 -30.00 -11.06
C SER A 34 21.06 -30.75 -12.37
N LYS A 35 20.29 -31.84 -12.35
CA LYS A 35 20.00 -32.66 -13.53
C LYS A 35 18.87 -32.12 -14.39
N THR A 36 17.84 -31.55 -13.77
CA THR A 36 16.58 -31.20 -14.44
C THR A 36 16.38 -29.68 -14.56
N GLY A 37 17.25 -28.90 -13.93
CA GLY A 37 17.11 -27.46 -13.82
C GLY A 37 15.99 -27.06 -12.86
N ILE A 38 15.48 -25.85 -13.08
CA ILE A 38 14.45 -25.22 -12.25
C ILE A 38 13.06 -25.66 -12.71
N ARG A 39 12.28 -26.19 -11.78
CA ARG A 39 10.85 -26.52 -11.95
C ARG A 39 10.02 -25.85 -10.86
N ALA A 40 8.72 -25.86 -11.02
CA ALA A 40 7.82 -25.32 -10.00
C ALA A 40 6.72 -26.32 -9.67
N LEU A 41 6.50 -26.53 -8.38
CA LEU A 41 5.37 -27.26 -7.86
C LEU A 41 4.26 -26.26 -7.49
N TYR A 42 3.10 -26.47 -8.10
CA TYR A 42 1.89 -25.71 -7.78
C TYR A 42 0.71 -26.69 -7.73
N ASP A 43 -0.06 -26.65 -6.64
CA ASP A 43 -1.26 -27.49 -6.45
C ASP A 43 -1.00 -28.99 -6.68
N GLY A 44 0.15 -29.49 -6.18
CA GLY A 44 0.55 -30.89 -6.33
C GLY A 44 1.03 -31.30 -7.74
N GLN A 45 1.01 -30.38 -8.71
CA GLN A 45 1.49 -30.62 -10.07
C GLN A 45 2.84 -29.94 -10.32
N VAL A 46 3.74 -30.65 -11.00
CA VAL A 46 5.04 -30.12 -11.40
C VAL A 46 4.92 -29.49 -12.78
N TYR A 47 5.31 -28.22 -12.86
CA TYR A 47 5.33 -27.42 -14.07
C TYR A 47 6.77 -27.25 -14.55
N GLU A 48 6.93 -27.29 -15.87
CA GLU A 48 8.19 -26.93 -16.52
C GLU A 48 8.35 -25.41 -16.51
N THR A 49 9.60 -24.95 -16.52
CA THR A 49 9.88 -23.52 -16.55
C THR A 49 10.72 -23.14 -17.75
N GLN A 50 10.41 -21.98 -18.33
CA GLN A 50 11.20 -21.37 -19.38
C GLN A 50 11.79 -20.06 -18.86
N ARG A 51 13.11 -19.90 -18.99
CA ARG A 51 13.81 -18.70 -18.58
C ARG A 51 13.46 -17.54 -19.52
N LEU A 52 12.97 -16.45 -18.96
CA LEU A 52 12.73 -15.19 -19.64
C LEU A 52 13.94 -14.26 -19.43
N LYS A 53 14.43 -13.67 -20.52
CA LYS A 53 15.57 -12.72 -20.48
C LYS A 53 15.17 -11.35 -19.92
N GLU A 54 13.93 -10.94 -20.14
CA GLU A 54 13.36 -9.70 -19.63
C GLU A 54 12.25 -10.01 -18.62
N ARG A 55 12.10 -9.16 -17.60
CA ARG A 55 10.97 -9.22 -16.68
C ARG A 55 9.68 -9.21 -17.51
N PRO A 56 8.74 -10.16 -17.32
CA PRO A 56 7.46 -10.08 -17.99
C PRO A 56 6.81 -8.76 -17.58
N LYS A 57 6.77 -7.80 -18.50
CA LYS A 57 6.01 -6.56 -18.36
C LYS A 57 4.59 -7.02 -18.19
N VAL A 58 4.09 -6.96 -16.95
CA VAL A 58 2.66 -6.92 -16.71
C VAL A 58 2.18 -5.82 -17.64
N GLU A 59 1.38 -6.17 -18.63
CA GLU A 59 0.64 -5.18 -19.39
C GLU A 59 -0.13 -4.42 -18.32
N SER A 60 0.39 -3.25 -17.93
CA SER A 60 -0.37 -2.30 -17.12
C SER A 60 -1.72 -2.23 -17.83
N PRO A 61 -2.85 -2.40 -17.13
CA PRO A 61 -4.15 -2.31 -17.78
C PRO A 61 -4.07 -1.08 -18.65
N ARG A 62 -4.20 -1.27 -19.99
CA ARG A 62 -4.07 -0.18 -20.96
C ARG A 62 -4.82 0.95 -20.31
N LYS A 63 -4.14 2.05 -19.96
CA LYS A 63 -4.79 3.19 -19.33
C LYS A 63 -5.95 3.44 -20.25
N VAL A 64 -7.16 3.06 -19.83
CA VAL A 64 -8.35 3.43 -20.55
C VAL A 64 -8.17 4.92 -20.56
N LYS A 65 -8.17 5.52 -21.75
CA LYS A 65 -8.24 6.96 -21.84
C LYS A 65 -9.60 7.29 -21.22
N CYS A 66 -9.65 7.35 -19.88
CA CYS A 66 -10.55 8.20 -19.19
C CYS A 66 -10.18 9.54 -19.81
N TYR A 67 -11.02 9.97 -20.73
CA TYR A 67 -11.12 11.39 -21.04
C TYR A 67 -10.98 12.08 -19.70
N ASP A 68 -9.94 12.91 -19.56
CA ASP A 68 -9.77 13.75 -18.39
C ASP A 68 -11.02 14.62 -18.33
N ASP A 69 -12.11 14.08 -17.76
CA ASP A 69 -13.04 14.84 -16.97
C ASP A 69 -12.15 15.38 -15.88
N LYS A 70 -11.59 16.56 -16.17
CA LYS A 70 -10.82 17.34 -15.22
C LYS A 70 -11.77 17.47 -14.06
N LYS A 71 -11.62 16.61 -13.05
CA LYS A 71 -12.50 16.58 -11.89
C LYS A 71 -12.34 17.98 -11.33
N THR A 72 -13.31 18.83 -11.62
CA THR A 72 -13.33 20.18 -11.11
C THR A 72 -13.29 19.98 -9.62
N LYS A 73 -12.20 20.42 -9.00
CA LYS A 73 -12.05 20.29 -7.57
C LYS A 73 -13.18 21.13 -6.98
N VAL A 74 -14.27 20.47 -6.57
CA VAL A 74 -15.43 21.14 -6.00
C VAL A 74 -14.98 21.68 -4.66
N SER A 75 -14.65 22.96 -4.66
CA SER A 75 -14.38 23.70 -3.44
C SER A 75 -15.69 24.33 -2.98
N PRO A 76 -15.96 24.36 -1.67
CA PRO A 76 -17.05 25.18 -1.14
C PRO A 76 -16.85 26.66 -1.50
N SER A 77 -17.96 27.42 -1.48
CA SER A 77 -17.99 28.87 -1.74
C SER A 77 -16.97 29.63 -0.88
N PRO A 78 -16.44 30.77 -1.34
CA PRO A 78 -15.61 31.64 -0.51
C PRO A 78 -16.25 32.04 0.83
N GLU A 79 -17.58 32.22 0.88
CA GLU A 79 -18.33 32.53 2.11
C GLU A 79 -18.73 31.30 2.94
N HIS A 80 -18.24 30.09 2.61
CA HIS A 80 -18.60 28.91 3.39
C HIS A 80 -17.95 28.94 4.79
N PRO A 81 -18.66 28.63 5.88
CA PRO A 81 -18.14 28.72 7.26
C PRO A 81 -16.82 27.96 7.47
N TRP A 82 -16.65 26.78 6.84
CA TRP A 82 -15.39 26.02 6.85
C TRP A 82 -14.17 26.68 6.16
N ARG A 83 -14.35 27.73 5.34
CA ARG A 83 -13.25 28.52 4.76
C ARG A 83 -13.00 29.83 5.51
N ILE A 84 -14.02 30.40 6.14
CA ILE A 84 -13.92 31.63 6.93
C ILE A 84 -13.10 31.38 8.20
N SER A 85 -13.37 30.27 8.89
CA SER A 85 -12.72 29.92 10.17
C SER A 85 -11.21 29.73 10.09
N THR A 86 -10.62 29.53 8.90
CA THR A 86 -9.17 29.46 8.70
C THR A 86 -8.49 30.83 8.58
N LYS A 87 -9.21 31.88 8.18
CA LYS A 87 -8.65 33.23 8.00
C LYS A 87 -8.70 34.05 9.29
N GLU A 88 -9.70 33.78 10.14
CA GLU A 88 -9.98 34.53 11.37
C GLU A 88 -9.54 33.80 12.64
N LYS A 89 -8.66 32.79 12.53
CA LYS A 89 -8.07 32.20 13.74
C LYS A 89 -7.21 33.27 14.41
N ALA A 90 -7.78 33.97 15.38
CA ALA A 90 -7.01 34.71 16.35
C ALA A 90 -5.97 33.74 16.90
N ARG A 91 -4.70 34.14 16.89
CA ARG A 91 -3.65 33.38 17.58
C ARG A 91 -4.10 33.34 19.04
N LEU A 92 -4.55 32.19 19.51
CA LEU A 92 -4.86 31.99 20.92
C LEU A 92 -3.53 32.14 21.67
N TYR A 93 -3.33 33.33 22.24
CA TYR A 93 -2.35 33.54 23.29
C TYR A 93 -3.07 33.23 24.59
N TYR A 94 -2.56 32.24 25.32
CA TYR A 94 -2.97 31.96 26.69
C TYR A 94 -2.44 33.11 27.55
N GLU A 95 -3.19 34.21 27.60
CA GLU A 95 -2.91 35.32 28.53
C GLU A 95 -3.29 34.90 29.96
N GLU A 96 -2.85 35.67 30.96
CA GLU A 96 -2.95 35.42 32.41
C GLU A 96 -4.30 34.92 32.96
N THR A 97 -5.40 35.04 32.21
CA THR A 97 -6.72 34.47 32.56
C THR A 97 -6.67 32.96 32.77
N ASP A 98 -5.76 32.26 32.11
CA ASP A 98 -5.67 30.80 32.20
C ASP A 98 -4.76 30.34 33.36
N SER A 99 -4.25 31.26 34.19
CA SER A 99 -3.50 30.93 35.42
C SER A 99 -4.32 30.06 36.37
N GLN A 100 -5.62 30.34 36.52
CA GLN A 100 -6.53 29.53 37.33
C GLN A 100 -6.71 28.10 36.75
N ILE A 101 -6.71 27.98 35.42
CA ILE A 101 -6.82 26.68 34.75
C ILE A 101 -5.51 25.90 34.94
N LEU A 102 -4.35 26.56 34.82
CA LEU A 102 -3.04 25.95 35.04
C LEU A 102 -2.87 25.50 36.51
N GLU A 103 -3.31 26.31 37.46
CA GLU A 103 -3.30 25.94 38.89
C GLU A 103 -4.20 24.73 39.16
N MET A 104 -5.42 24.70 38.60
CA MET A 104 -6.32 23.57 38.74
C MET A 104 -5.74 22.28 38.12
N LEU A 105 -5.07 22.38 36.98
CA LEU A 105 -4.39 21.25 36.35
C LEU A 105 -3.22 20.76 37.20
N ASP A 106 -2.39 21.67 37.73
CA ASP A 106 -1.27 21.32 38.61
C ASP A 106 -1.76 20.59 39.87
N GLN A 107 -2.83 21.10 40.50
CA GLN A 107 -3.49 20.43 41.62
C GLN A 107 -3.99 19.03 41.25
N LEU A 108 -4.65 18.87 40.10
CA LEU A 108 -5.14 17.57 39.63
C LEU A 108 -4.00 16.55 39.42
N PHE A 109 -2.94 16.95 38.71
CA PHE A 109 -1.84 16.05 38.35
C PHE A 109 -0.87 15.79 39.51
N ASN A 110 -0.66 16.77 40.39
CA ASN A 110 0.20 16.62 41.57
C ASN A 110 -0.55 16.11 42.81
N SER A 111 -1.90 16.06 42.78
CA SER A 111 -2.69 15.35 43.79
C SER A 111 -2.36 13.86 43.71
N THR A 112 -1.36 13.49 44.49
CA THR A 112 -0.86 12.14 44.60
C THR A 112 -1.89 11.32 45.38
N ARG A 113 -2.90 10.82 44.66
CA ARG A 113 -3.81 9.77 45.12
C ARG A 113 -3.86 8.64 44.10
N ALA A 114 -2.69 8.16 43.69
CA ALA A 114 -2.56 6.96 42.85
C ALA A 114 -1.18 6.25 42.92
N TRP A 115 -0.37 6.48 43.97
CA TRP A 115 0.84 5.67 44.24
C TRP A 115 1.05 5.48 45.75
N ALA A 116 0.10 4.78 46.38
CA ALA A 116 0.31 4.04 47.61
C ALA A 116 -0.40 2.69 47.47
#